data_AF-A0A380MP08-F1
#
_entry.id   AF-A0A380MP08-F1
#
_cell.length_a   1.000
_cell.length_b   1.000
_cell.length_c   1.000
_cell.angle_alpha   90.00
_cell.angle_beta   90.00
_cell.angle_gamma   90.00
#
_symmetry.space_group_name_H-M   'P 1'
#
loop_
_entity.id
_entity.type
_entity.pdbx_description
1 polymer ?
#
loop_
_entity_poly.entity_id
_entity_poly.type
_entity_poly.pdbx_seq_one_letter_code
_entity_poly.pdbx_strand_id
1 'polypeptide(L)'
;MSEIILYTATDGSIKLNVALNNETVWLSLEQMAKLFDRDKSTISRHITQEALRYIQNRYLKETVIKLPNQAKAKRFWNYPFEAIEEAVVNAVYHRSYEIREPIEIRINPDSIEVLSYPGPDHSIRLTGLQNGKAVSRRYRNRRIGEFLKDLELTEGRSTGVPKIIHAMKKNGSPEASFETDDERSYFLIHLPIHQEAKQTEPDTDLDSPLDQASPVIRLLHLLTQEAQSSSQLMQQLNIQHKPHFRKSYLSPALEQGLIEMTLPEKPTSRHQQYRLTPKGRAYLTQQNKDK
;
A
#
# COMPACT_ATOMS: atom_id res chain seq x y z
N MET A 1 0.73 -2.35 -29.56
CA MET A 1 1.84 -3.31 -29.78
C MET A 1 2.96 -2.92 -28.84
N SER A 2 3.45 -3.82 -27.99
CA SER A 2 4.58 -3.56 -27.10
C SER A 2 5.88 -3.60 -27.90
N GLU A 3 6.64 -2.52 -27.90
CA GLU A 3 7.96 -2.47 -28.54
C GLU A 3 9.00 -3.11 -27.59
N ILE A 4 9.86 -3.97 -28.12
CA ILE A 4 10.96 -4.58 -27.34
C ILE A 4 12.21 -3.74 -27.58
N ILE A 5 12.74 -3.13 -26.53
CA ILE A 5 13.95 -2.30 -26.60
C ILE A 5 15.09 -2.97 -25.82
N LEU A 6 16.30 -2.90 -26.36
CA LEU A 6 17.51 -3.31 -25.66
C LEU A 6 17.98 -2.17 -24.75
N TYR A 7 17.66 -2.25 -23.46
CA TYR A 7 18.16 -1.30 -22.47
C TYR A 7 19.60 -1.64 -22.11
N THR A 8 20.47 -0.63 -22.15
CA THR A 8 21.85 -0.73 -21.67
C THR A 8 22.02 0.19 -20.48
N ALA A 9 22.48 -0.34 -19.33
CA ALA A 9 22.78 0.49 -18.17
C ALA A 9 23.84 1.56 -18.50
N THR A 10 23.86 2.67 -17.76
CA THR A 10 24.70 3.85 -18.04
C THR A 10 26.21 3.57 -18.02
N ASP A 11 26.62 2.45 -17.43
CA ASP A 11 28.00 1.95 -17.37
C ASP A 11 28.34 0.95 -18.51
N GLY A 12 27.38 0.65 -19.40
CA GLY A 12 27.54 -0.28 -20.51
C GLY A 12 27.55 -1.77 -20.13
N SER A 13 27.47 -2.11 -18.85
CA SER A 13 27.73 -3.47 -18.35
C SER A 13 26.57 -4.44 -18.54
N ILE A 14 25.33 -3.93 -18.52
CA ILE A 14 24.12 -4.74 -18.49
C ILE A 14 23.24 -4.44 -19.69
N LYS A 15 23.00 -5.46 -20.53
CA LYS A 15 22.02 -5.45 -21.63
C LYS A 15 20.78 -6.27 -21.26
N LEU A 16 19.60 -5.66 -21.41
CA LEU A 16 18.29 -6.25 -21.09
C LEU A 16 17.28 -6.00 -22.21
N ASN A 17 16.54 -7.03 -22.60
CA ASN A 17 15.40 -6.91 -23.52
C ASN A 17 14.15 -6.58 -22.71
N VAL A 18 13.61 -5.37 -22.86
CA VAL A 18 12.49 -4.89 -22.02
C VAL A 18 11.29 -4.56 -22.88
N ALA A 19 10.08 -4.79 -22.35
CA ALA A 19 8.85 -4.41 -23.04
C ALA A 19 8.49 -2.96 -22.68
N LEU A 20 8.30 -2.11 -23.69
CA LEU A 20 7.85 -0.74 -23.51
C LEU A 20 6.36 -0.60 -23.81
N ASN A 21 5.62 0.08 -22.95
CA ASN A 21 4.24 0.49 -23.20
C ASN A 21 3.98 1.87 -22.59
N ASN A 22 3.52 2.84 -23.40
CA ASN A 22 3.27 4.23 -22.97
C ASN A 22 4.42 4.81 -22.12
N GLU A 23 5.65 4.75 -22.65
CA GLU A 23 6.88 5.23 -21.98
C GLU A 23 7.27 4.48 -20.69
N THR A 24 6.48 3.49 -20.27
CA THR A 24 6.74 2.65 -19.11
C THR A 24 7.52 1.41 -19.53
N VAL A 25 8.68 1.20 -18.90
CA VAL A 25 9.51 0.01 -19.08
C VAL A 25 9.02 -1.08 -18.12
N TRP A 26 8.57 -2.20 -18.68
CA TRP A 26 8.19 -3.38 -17.90
C TRP A 26 9.40 -4.31 -17.77
N LEU A 27 9.85 -4.51 -16.53
CA LEU A 27 10.95 -5.40 -16.17
C LEU A 27 10.42 -6.63 -15.42
N SER A 28 10.89 -7.82 -15.78
CA SER A 28 10.71 -8.99 -14.92
C SER A 28 11.59 -8.86 -13.66
N LEU A 29 11.28 -9.62 -12.61
CA LEU A 29 12.10 -9.62 -11.39
C LEU A 29 13.55 -10.02 -11.67
N GLU A 30 13.79 -10.90 -12.64
CA GLU A 30 15.13 -11.28 -13.07
C GLU A 30 15.87 -10.16 -13.77
N GLN A 31 15.15 -9.38 -14.58
CA GLN A 31 15.72 -8.22 -15.26
C GLN A 31 16.01 -7.10 -14.26
N MET A 32 15.13 -6.88 -13.27
CA MET A 32 15.41 -5.96 -12.17
C MET A 32 16.62 -6.42 -11.34
N ALA A 33 16.72 -7.70 -11.00
CA ALA A 33 17.85 -8.26 -10.26
C ALA A 33 19.18 -8.02 -10.98
N LYS A 34 19.20 -8.31 -12.29
CA LYS A 34 20.36 -8.07 -13.14
C LYS A 34 20.67 -6.57 -13.29
N LEU A 35 19.64 -5.72 -13.42
CA LEU A 35 19.80 -4.27 -13.57
C LEU A 35 20.41 -3.61 -12.33
N PHE A 36 19.99 -4.04 -11.14
CA PHE A 36 20.43 -3.43 -9.88
C PHE A 36 21.63 -4.15 -9.25
N ASP A 37 22.14 -5.20 -9.88
CA ASP A 37 23.16 -6.11 -9.33
C ASP A 37 22.78 -6.58 -7.92
N ARG A 38 21.53 -7.04 -7.78
CA ARG A 38 20.97 -7.54 -6.52
C ARG A 38 20.28 -8.86 -6.73
N ASP A 39 20.20 -9.64 -5.65
CA ASP A 39 19.41 -10.86 -5.65
C ASP A 39 17.92 -10.56 -5.86
N LYS A 40 17.24 -11.43 -6.63
CA LYS A 40 15.77 -11.40 -6.84
C LYS A 40 15.03 -11.25 -5.50
N SER A 41 15.54 -11.91 -4.47
CA SER A 41 15.00 -11.91 -3.13
C SER A 41 15.05 -10.54 -2.43
N THR A 42 16.13 -9.78 -2.65
CA THR A 42 16.30 -8.40 -2.13
C THR A 42 15.30 -7.44 -2.75
N ILE A 43 15.06 -7.59 -4.06
CA ILE A 43 14.10 -6.75 -4.78
C ILE A 43 12.66 -7.09 -4.36
N SER A 44 12.33 -8.38 -4.28
CA SER A 44 11.02 -8.81 -3.75
C SER A 44 10.77 -8.26 -2.35
N ARG A 45 11.75 -8.31 -1.45
CA ARG A 45 11.64 -7.72 -0.10
C ARG A 45 11.26 -6.24 -0.15
N HIS A 46 11.96 -5.46 -0.98
CA HIS A 46 11.71 -4.01 -1.04
C HIS A 46 10.30 -3.71 -1.57
N ILE A 47 9.86 -4.40 -2.61
CA ILE A 47 8.51 -4.26 -3.17
C ILE A 47 7.45 -4.64 -2.13
N THR A 48 7.64 -5.75 -1.42
CA THR A 48 6.74 -6.19 -0.34
C THR A 48 6.62 -5.15 0.75
N GLN A 49 7.75 -4.62 1.24
CA GLN A 49 7.76 -3.61 2.31
C GLN A 49 7.07 -2.31 1.88
N GLU A 50 7.30 -1.85 0.66
CA GLU A 50 6.65 -0.66 0.11
C GLU A 50 5.14 -0.85 -0.05
N ALA A 51 4.70 -2.01 -0.54
CA ALA A 51 3.28 -2.36 -0.64
C ALA A 51 2.61 -2.42 0.74
N LEU A 52 3.24 -3.09 1.71
CA LEU A 52 2.72 -3.18 3.08
C LEU A 52 2.63 -1.81 3.73
N ARG A 53 3.64 -0.95 3.56
CA ARG A 53 3.63 0.42 4.07
C ARG A 53 2.53 1.26 3.44
N TYR A 54 2.29 1.10 2.15
CA TYR A 54 1.19 1.78 1.45
C TYR A 54 -0.18 1.36 2.01
N ILE A 55 -0.39 0.06 2.21
CA ILE A 55 -1.63 -0.49 2.78
C ILE A 55 -1.81 0.01 4.22
N GLN A 56 -0.78 -0.09 5.05
CA GLN A 56 -0.77 0.36 6.44
C GLN A 56 -1.13 1.84 6.58
N ASN A 57 -0.54 2.70 5.76
CA ASN A 57 -0.71 4.14 5.92
C ASN A 57 -2.03 4.68 5.36
N ARG A 58 -2.60 4.02 4.33
CA ARG A 58 -3.75 4.56 3.59
C ARG A 58 -5.05 3.82 3.89
N TYR A 59 -4.99 2.56 4.26
CA TYR A 59 -6.18 1.71 4.39
C TYR A 59 -6.41 1.14 5.78
N LEU A 60 -5.37 1.07 6.64
CA LEU A 60 -5.55 0.57 8.01
C LEU A 60 -5.98 1.70 8.94
N LYS A 61 -7.09 1.47 9.65
CA LYS A 61 -7.67 2.39 10.62
C LYS A 61 -7.92 1.66 11.93
N GLU A 62 -7.44 2.24 13.03
CA GLU A 62 -7.77 1.79 14.38
C GLU A 62 -9.14 2.38 14.76
N THR A 63 -10.06 1.53 15.17
CA THR A 63 -11.37 1.93 15.70
C THR A 63 -11.36 1.76 17.21
N VAL A 64 -11.80 2.79 17.93
CA VAL A 64 -11.84 2.81 19.39
C VAL A 64 -13.27 3.04 19.86
N ILE A 65 -13.92 2.00 20.37
CA ILE A 65 -15.29 2.06 20.87
C ILE A 65 -15.27 2.18 22.40
N LYS A 66 -15.89 3.25 22.92
CA LYS A 66 -16.16 3.42 24.35
C LYS A 66 -17.47 2.73 24.68
N LEU A 67 -17.41 1.64 25.42
CA LEU A 67 -18.61 0.96 25.90
C LEU A 67 -19.18 1.74 27.10
N PRO A 68 -20.47 2.11 27.09
CA PRO A 68 -21.10 2.67 28.28
C PRO A 68 -20.99 1.65 29.42
N ASN A 69 -20.47 2.09 30.58
CA ASN A 69 -20.22 1.30 31.80
C ASN A 69 -18.90 0.50 31.88
N GLN A 70 -17.96 0.64 30.93
CA GLN A 70 -16.60 0.11 31.11
C GLN A 70 -15.55 1.22 30.94
N ALA A 71 -14.63 1.31 31.91
CA ALA A 71 -13.49 2.25 31.83
C ALA A 71 -12.50 1.90 30.70
N LYS A 72 -12.53 0.65 30.20
CA LYS A 72 -11.66 0.18 29.12
C LYS A 72 -12.35 0.35 27.77
N ALA A 73 -11.72 1.11 26.87
CA ALA A 73 -12.16 1.21 25.48
C ALA A 73 -11.76 -0.07 24.69
N LYS A 74 -12.66 -0.57 23.84
CA LYS A 74 -12.36 -1.66 22.91
C LYS A 74 -11.63 -1.09 21.70
N ARG A 75 -10.44 -1.60 21.41
CA ARG A 75 -9.59 -1.17 20.29
C ARG A 75 -9.42 -2.32 19.32
N PHE A 76 -9.66 -2.09 18.05
CA PHE A 76 -9.46 -3.06 16.99
C PHE A 76 -9.14 -2.33 15.68
N TRP A 77 -8.50 -3.03 14.76
CA TRP A 77 -8.25 -2.51 13.42
C TRP A 77 -9.36 -2.93 12.46
N ASN A 78 -9.63 -2.13 11.43
CA ASN A 78 -10.50 -2.56 10.33
C ASN A 78 -9.96 -3.83 9.64
N TYR A 79 -8.63 -3.95 9.53
CA TYR A 79 -7.92 -5.17 9.18
C TYR A 79 -6.65 -5.32 10.05
N PRO A 80 -6.36 -6.51 10.60
CA PRO A 80 -5.13 -6.71 11.36
C PRO A 80 -3.91 -6.73 10.43
N PHE A 81 -2.94 -5.87 10.70
CA PHE A 81 -1.70 -5.77 9.92
C PHE A 81 -0.97 -7.12 9.80
N GLU A 82 -0.89 -7.88 10.90
CA GLU A 82 -0.28 -9.22 10.94
C GLU A 82 -0.87 -10.17 9.86
N ALA A 83 -2.18 -10.11 9.61
CA ALA A 83 -2.82 -10.95 8.60
C ALA A 83 -2.50 -10.50 7.16
N ILE A 84 -2.43 -9.18 6.93
CA ILE A 84 -2.09 -8.61 5.62
C ILE A 84 -0.63 -8.90 5.30
N GLU A 85 0.26 -8.66 6.25
CA GLU A 85 1.69 -8.96 6.14
C GLU A 85 1.89 -10.42 5.73
N GLU A 86 1.31 -11.35 6.49
CA GLU A 86 1.45 -12.76 6.20
C GLU A 86 0.81 -13.14 4.85
N ALA A 87 -0.32 -12.55 4.46
CA ALA A 87 -0.95 -12.81 3.16
C ALA A 87 -0.07 -12.36 1.98
N VAL A 88 0.50 -11.15 2.05
CA VAL A 88 1.38 -10.61 1.00
C VAL A 88 2.71 -11.37 0.96
N VAL A 89 3.29 -11.66 2.12
CA VAL A 89 4.52 -12.46 2.21
C VAL A 89 4.31 -13.85 1.63
N ASN A 90 3.20 -14.51 1.98
CA ASN A 90 2.82 -15.81 1.45
C ASN A 90 2.67 -15.78 -0.09
N ALA A 91 2.03 -14.75 -0.64
CA ALA A 91 1.90 -14.56 -2.08
C ALA A 91 3.26 -14.40 -2.78
N VAL A 92 4.15 -13.55 -2.24
CA VAL A 92 5.50 -13.31 -2.78
C VAL A 92 6.37 -14.57 -2.72
N TYR A 93 6.17 -15.36 -1.68
CA TYR A 93 6.93 -16.56 -1.43
C TYR A 93 6.55 -17.73 -2.33
N HIS A 94 5.24 -17.93 -2.53
CA HIS A 94 4.71 -19.04 -3.33
C HIS A 94 4.57 -18.72 -4.81
N ARG A 95 4.81 -17.46 -5.22
CA ARG A 95 4.80 -17.04 -6.62
C ARG A 95 5.79 -17.86 -7.47
N SER A 96 5.34 -18.37 -8.61
CA SER A 96 6.26 -18.84 -9.64
C SER A 96 6.78 -17.64 -10.43
N TYR A 97 8.09 -17.47 -10.45
CA TYR A 97 8.73 -16.41 -11.23
C TYR A 97 8.86 -16.74 -12.73
N GLU A 98 8.45 -17.94 -13.13
CA GLU A 98 8.29 -18.33 -14.54
C GLU A 98 6.98 -17.80 -15.13
N ILE A 99 6.00 -17.54 -14.27
CA ILE A 99 4.69 -16.99 -14.60
C ILE A 99 4.80 -15.46 -14.66
N ARG A 100 4.25 -14.83 -15.72
CA ARG A 100 4.35 -13.38 -15.95
C ARG A 100 3.36 -12.60 -15.10
N GLU A 101 2.27 -13.24 -14.70
CA GLU A 101 1.16 -12.70 -13.95
C GLU A 101 1.66 -12.15 -12.60
N PRO A 102 1.37 -10.87 -12.29
CA PRO A 102 1.80 -10.27 -11.03
C PRO A 102 1.01 -10.84 -9.85
N ILE A 103 1.45 -10.51 -8.63
CA ILE A 103 0.59 -10.65 -7.46
C ILE A 103 -0.39 -9.48 -7.49
N GLU A 104 -1.67 -9.78 -7.37
CA GLU A 104 -2.71 -8.76 -7.31
C GLU A 104 -3.18 -8.58 -5.88
N ILE A 105 -3.17 -7.34 -5.41
CA ILE A 105 -3.77 -6.96 -4.12
C ILE A 105 -4.96 -6.06 -4.46
N ARG A 106 -6.18 -6.56 -4.25
CA ARG A 106 -7.42 -5.81 -4.49
C ARG A 106 -7.97 -5.35 -3.15
N ILE A 107 -8.23 -4.05 -3.05
CA ILE A 107 -8.82 -3.45 -1.85
C ILE A 107 -10.24 -3.02 -2.20
N ASN A 108 -11.19 -3.84 -1.78
CA ASN A 108 -12.62 -3.59 -1.91
C ASN A 108 -13.12 -2.81 -0.67
N PRO A 109 -14.33 -2.22 -0.71
CA PRO A 109 -14.91 -1.55 0.45
C PRO A 109 -15.03 -2.44 1.70
N ASP A 110 -15.26 -3.75 1.47
CA ASP A 110 -15.57 -4.71 2.53
C ASP A 110 -14.48 -5.78 2.73
N SER A 111 -13.47 -5.84 1.86
CA SER A 111 -12.48 -6.90 1.89
C SER A 111 -11.15 -6.51 1.24
N ILE A 112 -10.08 -7.16 1.67
CA ILE A 112 -8.79 -7.16 0.98
C ILE A 112 -8.56 -8.56 0.41
N GLU A 113 -8.26 -8.62 -0.88
CA GLU A 113 -7.97 -9.86 -1.59
C GLU A 113 -6.53 -9.86 -2.06
N VAL A 114 -5.80 -10.95 -1.80
CA VAL A 114 -4.45 -11.17 -2.30
C VAL A 114 -4.46 -12.40 -3.20
N LEU A 115 -4.25 -12.19 -4.49
CA LEU A 115 -4.23 -13.20 -5.53
C LEU A 115 -2.80 -13.45 -6.00
N SER A 116 -2.42 -14.72 -6.07
CA SER A 116 -1.09 -15.12 -6.52
C SER A 116 -1.14 -16.36 -7.41
N TYR A 117 -0.14 -16.48 -8.27
CA TYR A 117 0.02 -17.58 -9.21
C TYR A 117 1.40 -18.25 -9.02
N PRO A 118 1.49 -19.59 -9.02
CA PRO A 118 0.42 -20.56 -9.20
C PRO A 118 -0.30 -20.86 -7.87
N GLY A 119 -1.34 -21.67 -7.94
CA GLY A 119 -2.04 -22.18 -6.77
C GLY A 119 -1.22 -23.15 -5.91
N PRO A 120 -1.78 -23.55 -4.76
CA PRO A 120 -1.13 -24.42 -3.81
C PRO A 120 -0.84 -25.79 -4.43
N ASP A 121 0.17 -26.48 -3.91
CA ASP A 121 0.52 -27.82 -4.39
C ASP A 121 -0.69 -28.79 -4.29
N HIS A 122 -0.84 -29.70 -5.26
CA HIS A 122 -1.94 -30.67 -5.28
C HIS A 122 -2.00 -31.55 -4.02
N SER A 123 -0.88 -31.70 -3.30
CA SER A 123 -0.85 -32.38 -2.00
C SER A 123 -1.58 -31.64 -0.87
N ILE A 124 -1.93 -30.36 -1.05
CA ILE A 124 -2.70 -29.56 -0.09
C ILE A 124 -4.19 -29.68 -0.40
N ARG A 125 -4.94 -30.27 0.54
CA ARG A 125 -6.41 -30.38 0.45
C ARG A 125 -7.05 -29.02 0.75
N LEU A 126 -8.00 -28.60 -0.07
CA LEU A 126 -8.79 -27.36 0.11
C LEU A 126 -9.51 -27.34 1.47
N THR A 127 -10.06 -28.49 1.88
CA THR A 127 -10.69 -28.68 3.20
C THR A 127 -9.71 -28.56 4.37
N GLY A 128 -8.41 -28.78 4.14
CA GLY A 128 -7.34 -28.57 5.11
C GLY A 128 -6.88 -27.10 5.18
N LEU A 129 -6.96 -26.36 4.08
CA LEU A 129 -6.68 -24.91 4.02
C LEU A 129 -7.70 -24.11 4.82
N GLN A 130 -9.00 -24.38 4.63
CA GLN A 130 -10.08 -23.72 5.36
C GLN A 130 -10.04 -23.97 6.88
N ASN A 131 -9.53 -25.12 7.32
CA ASN A 131 -9.41 -25.47 8.73
C ASN A 131 -8.01 -25.20 9.33
N GLY A 132 -7.13 -24.47 8.62
CA GLY A 132 -5.78 -24.15 9.11
C GLY A 132 -4.84 -25.35 9.30
N LYS A 133 -5.18 -26.52 8.74
CA LYS A 133 -4.39 -27.78 8.82
C LYS A 133 -3.60 -28.08 7.55
N ALA A 134 -3.36 -27.07 6.71
CA ALA A 134 -2.61 -27.21 5.46
C ALA A 134 -1.11 -27.49 5.73
N VAL A 135 -0.78 -28.75 5.99
CA VAL A 135 0.61 -29.20 6.12
C VAL A 135 1.11 -29.64 4.75
N SER A 136 1.64 -28.70 3.96
CA SER A 136 2.53 -29.09 2.86
C SER A 136 3.91 -29.40 3.41
N ARG A 137 4.50 -30.51 2.96
CA ARG A 137 5.87 -30.91 3.33
C ARG A 137 6.91 -30.47 2.30
N ARG A 138 6.52 -29.85 1.17
CA ARG A 138 7.44 -29.45 0.10
C ARG A 138 7.22 -28.00 -0.33
N TYR A 139 8.29 -27.23 -0.24
CA TYR A 139 8.38 -25.88 -0.81
C TYR A 139 8.97 -25.97 -2.21
N ARG A 140 8.37 -25.26 -3.18
CA ARG A 140 8.86 -25.24 -4.56
C ARG A 140 10.20 -24.52 -4.70
N ASN A 141 10.45 -23.48 -3.91
CA ASN A 141 11.70 -22.73 -3.95
C ASN A 141 12.41 -22.67 -2.59
N ARG A 142 13.39 -23.56 -2.39
CA ARG A 142 14.14 -23.69 -1.13
C ARG A 142 14.97 -22.44 -0.79
N ARG A 143 15.52 -21.74 -1.80
CA ARG A 143 16.37 -20.55 -1.59
C ARG A 143 15.58 -19.35 -1.09
N ILE A 144 14.37 -19.14 -1.62
CA ILE A 144 13.46 -18.08 -1.11
C ILE A 144 13.02 -18.43 0.32
N GLY A 145 12.90 -19.73 0.63
CA GLY A 145 12.63 -20.26 1.97
C GLY A 145 13.67 -20.06 3.04
N GLU A 146 14.93 -20.28 2.70
CA GLU A 146 16.03 -19.97 3.60
C GLU A 146 16.14 -18.44 3.75
N PHE A 147 15.93 -17.67 2.68
CA PHE A 147 15.96 -16.20 2.70
C PHE A 147 14.86 -15.51 3.54
N LEU A 148 13.59 -15.92 3.47
CA LEU A 148 12.54 -15.28 4.29
C LEU A 148 12.66 -15.60 5.79
N LYS A 149 13.34 -16.70 6.13
CA LYS A 149 13.73 -16.98 7.52
C LYS A 149 14.85 -16.05 7.97
N ASP A 150 15.84 -15.79 7.11
CA ASP A 150 16.94 -14.86 7.37
C ASP A 150 16.47 -13.40 7.51
N LEU A 151 15.29 -13.07 6.98
CA LEU A 151 14.65 -11.75 7.11
C LEU A 151 13.76 -11.58 8.35
N GLU A 152 13.62 -12.60 9.20
CA GLU A 152 12.70 -12.64 10.34
C GLU A 152 11.21 -12.43 9.99
N LEU A 153 10.85 -12.31 8.71
CA LEU A 153 9.48 -12.13 8.23
C LEU A 153 8.64 -13.41 8.32
N THR A 154 9.26 -14.58 8.57
CA THR A 154 8.56 -15.85 8.75
C THR A 154 9.23 -16.69 9.84
N GLU A 155 8.45 -17.11 10.85
CA GLU A 155 8.97 -17.86 12.02
C GLU A 155 9.11 -19.37 11.78
N GLY A 156 8.62 -19.91 10.65
CA GLY A 156 8.60 -21.36 10.46
C GLY A 156 7.90 -21.86 9.21
N ARG A 157 7.89 -23.19 9.06
CA ARG A 157 7.23 -23.87 7.94
C ARG A 157 5.74 -24.03 8.24
N SER A 158 4.88 -23.81 7.24
CA SER A 158 3.43 -24.04 7.29
C SER A 158 2.68 -23.23 8.37
N THR A 159 3.23 -22.08 8.78
CA THR A 159 2.63 -21.22 9.81
C THR A 159 1.78 -20.08 9.24
N GLY A 160 1.89 -19.76 7.94
CA GLY A 160 1.28 -18.55 7.40
C GLY A 160 -0.25 -18.53 7.45
N VAL A 161 -0.92 -19.57 6.93
CA VAL A 161 -2.39 -19.67 7.02
C VAL A 161 -2.88 -19.68 8.48
N PRO A 162 -2.30 -20.46 9.41
CA PRO A 162 -2.63 -20.37 10.83
C PRO A 162 -2.43 -18.98 11.44
N LYS A 163 -1.36 -18.26 11.07
CA LYS A 163 -1.10 -16.89 11.54
C LYS A 163 -2.17 -15.92 11.08
N ILE A 164 -2.57 -15.98 9.82
CA ILE A 164 -3.68 -15.17 9.28
C ILE A 164 -4.96 -15.45 10.08
N ILE A 165 -5.34 -16.72 10.24
CA ILE A 165 -6.53 -17.11 11.00
C ILE A 165 -6.46 -16.60 12.45
N HIS A 166 -5.30 -16.76 13.11
CA HIS A 166 -5.10 -16.31 14.48
C HIS A 166 -5.19 -14.79 14.61
N ALA A 167 -4.56 -14.04 13.70
CA ALA A 167 -4.57 -12.58 13.69
C ALA A 167 -6.00 -12.03 13.48
N MET A 168 -6.75 -12.60 12.53
CA MET A 168 -8.15 -12.24 12.30
C MET A 168 -9.00 -12.49 13.55
N LYS A 169 -8.85 -13.66 14.18
CA LYS A 169 -9.56 -14.03 15.42
C LYS A 169 -9.19 -13.14 16.61
N LYS A 170 -7.91 -12.84 16.79
CA LYS A 170 -7.38 -11.94 17.84
C LYS A 170 -7.95 -10.52 17.70
N ASN A 171 -8.09 -10.04 16.47
CA ASN A 171 -8.66 -8.74 16.18
C ASN A 171 -10.19 -8.69 16.29
N GLY A 172 -10.87 -9.85 16.36
CA GLY A 172 -12.33 -9.94 16.34
C GLY A 172 -12.95 -9.80 14.95
N SER A 173 -12.14 -9.89 13.90
CA SER A 173 -12.60 -9.80 12.51
C SER A 173 -13.28 -11.11 12.04
N PRO A 174 -14.12 -11.07 10.99
CA PRO A 174 -14.65 -12.28 10.38
C PRO A 174 -13.51 -13.17 9.85
N GLU A 175 -13.77 -14.47 9.72
CA GLU A 175 -12.74 -15.43 9.31
C GLU A 175 -12.25 -15.16 7.89
N ALA A 176 -10.93 -15.27 7.69
CA ALA A 176 -10.34 -15.24 6.36
C ALA A 176 -10.74 -16.49 5.56
N SER A 177 -10.96 -16.32 4.26
CA SER A 177 -11.22 -17.43 3.33
C SER A 177 -10.07 -17.60 2.35
N PHE A 178 -9.87 -18.85 1.92
CA PHE A 178 -8.80 -19.24 1.01
C PHE A 178 -9.42 -20.03 -0.13
N GLU A 179 -9.16 -19.61 -1.37
CA GLU A 179 -9.75 -20.17 -2.58
C GLU A 179 -8.66 -20.53 -3.61
N THR A 180 -8.93 -21.59 -4.36
CA THR A 180 -8.15 -22.04 -5.52
C THR A 180 -9.07 -22.92 -6.37
N ASP A 181 -8.76 -23.06 -7.65
CA ASP A 181 -9.45 -23.97 -8.56
C ASP A 181 -8.89 -25.40 -8.49
N ASP A 182 -9.55 -26.32 -9.20
CA ASP A 182 -9.16 -27.74 -9.25
C ASP A 182 -7.79 -27.93 -9.92
N GLU A 183 -7.46 -27.09 -10.90
CA GLU A 183 -6.17 -27.09 -11.60
C GLU A 183 -5.03 -26.47 -10.78
N ARG A 184 -5.33 -25.86 -9.62
CA ARG A 184 -4.36 -25.13 -8.79
C ARG A 184 -3.63 -24.06 -9.59
N SER A 185 -4.34 -23.37 -10.46
CA SER A 185 -3.82 -22.28 -11.27
C SER A 185 -3.54 -21.04 -10.42
N TYR A 186 -4.35 -20.78 -9.39
CA TYR A 186 -4.20 -19.60 -8.52
C TYR A 186 -4.41 -19.89 -7.03
N PHE A 187 -3.96 -18.98 -6.18
CA PHE A 187 -4.30 -18.95 -4.76
C PHE A 187 -4.80 -17.57 -4.37
N LEU A 188 -6.04 -17.51 -3.88
CA LEU A 188 -6.72 -16.30 -3.44
C LEU A 188 -6.88 -16.33 -1.92
N ILE A 189 -6.39 -15.28 -1.26
CA ILE A 189 -6.61 -15.03 0.16
C ILE A 189 -7.59 -13.87 0.27
N HIS A 190 -8.73 -14.09 0.91
CA HIS A 190 -9.76 -13.07 1.12
C HIS A 190 -9.85 -12.73 2.61
N LEU A 191 -9.58 -11.46 2.94
CA LEU A 191 -9.59 -10.90 4.28
C LEU A 191 -10.81 -9.96 4.40
N PRO A 192 -11.89 -10.35 5.09
CA PRO A 192 -13.04 -9.48 5.31
C PRO A 192 -12.77 -8.38 6.36
N ILE A 193 -13.41 -7.21 6.19
CA ILE A 193 -13.32 -6.09 7.13
C ILE A 193 -13.94 -6.45 8.48
N HIS A 194 -13.41 -5.89 9.57
CA HIS A 194 -14.03 -5.98 10.89
C HIS A 194 -15.46 -5.40 10.87
N GLN A 195 -16.47 -6.17 11.32
CA GLN A 195 -17.88 -5.77 11.23
C GLN A 195 -18.18 -4.44 11.94
N GLU A 196 -17.65 -4.25 13.15
CA GLU A 196 -17.82 -2.99 13.88
C GLU A 196 -17.09 -1.81 13.20
N ALA A 197 -16.02 -2.04 12.44
CA ALA A 197 -15.36 -1.00 11.65
C ALA A 197 -16.19 -0.64 10.40
N LYS A 198 -17.00 -1.57 9.90
CA LYS A 198 -17.93 -1.37 8.79
C LYS A 198 -19.20 -0.61 9.23
N GLN A 199 -19.69 -0.88 10.44
CA GLN A 199 -20.87 -0.22 11.01
C GLN A 199 -20.59 1.18 11.51
N THR A 200 -19.35 1.47 11.92
CA THR A 200 -18.87 2.85 11.98
C THR A 200 -18.65 3.34 10.55
N GLU A 201 -19.73 3.76 9.87
CA GLU A 201 -19.54 4.87 8.92
C GLU A 201 -18.87 6.02 9.69
N PRO A 202 -17.86 6.66 9.09
CA PRO A 202 -16.73 7.19 9.83
C PRO A 202 -17.13 8.46 10.56
N ASP A 203 -17.32 8.39 11.87
CA ASP A 203 -17.36 9.57 12.72
C ASP A 203 -15.92 10.07 12.98
N THR A 204 -15.23 10.41 11.89
CA THR A 204 -14.18 11.44 11.74
C THR A 204 -13.67 11.49 10.28
N ASP A 205 -14.19 12.46 9.52
CA ASP A 205 -13.51 13.26 8.49
C ASP A 205 -12.75 12.57 7.33
N LEU A 206 -13.38 11.71 6.53
CA LEU A 206 -12.81 11.31 5.22
C LEU A 206 -13.80 11.31 4.04
N ASP A 207 -14.95 11.97 4.18
CA ASP A 207 -15.90 12.21 3.08
C ASP A 207 -16.09 13.72 2.81
N SER A 208 -14.99 14.48 2.89
CA SER A 208 -14.95 15.79 2.26
C SER A 208 -14.63 15.59 0.77
N PRO A 209 -15.30 16.29 -0.17
CA PRO A 209 -15.05 16.22 -1.63
C PRO A 209 -13.59 16.52 -2.08
N LEU A 210 -12.70 16.76 -1.12
CA LEU A 210 -11.28 17.05 -1.23
C LEU A 210 -10.38 15.82 -1.41
N ASP A 211 -10.78 14.61 -0.99
CA ASP A 211 -9.85 13.47 -0.99
C ASP A 211 -9.68 12.76 -2.35
N GLN A 212 -10.59 13.04 -3.30
CA GLN A 212 -10.37 12.78 -4.72
C GLN A 212 -9.65 13.94 -5.43
N ALA A 213 -9.48 15.07 -4.75
CA ALA A 213 -8.84 16.24 -5.33
C ALA A 213 -7.31 16.12 -5.24
N SER A 214 -6.62 16.74 -6.20
CA SER A 214 -5.15 16.72 -6.23
C SER A 214 -4.58 17.24 -4.89
N PRO A 215 -3.39 16.77 -4.47
CA PRO A 215 -2.71 17.27 -3.27
C PRO A 215 -2.66 18.80 -3.18
N VAL A 216 -2.55 19.47 -4.34
CA VAL A 216 -2.59 20.93 -4.46
C VAL A 216 -3.95 21.49 -4.06
N ILE A 217 -5.06 20.93 -4.57
CA ILE A 217 -6.41 21.42 -4.22
C ILE A 217 -6.67 21.31 -2.72
N ARG A 218 -6.27 20.19 -2.09
CA ARG A 218 -6.38 20.01 -0.63
C ARG A 218 -5.64 21.11 0.13
N LEU A 219 -4.42 21.44 -0.31
CA LEU A 219 -3.63 22.54 0.27
C LEU A 219 -4.31 23.90 0.10
N LEU A 220 -4.86 24.20 -1.08
CA LEU A 220 -5.50 25.49 -1.36
C LEU A 220 -6.73 25.70 -0.47
N HIS A 221 -7.55 24.68 -0.26
CA HIS A 221 -8.74 24.80 0.59
C HIS A 221 -8.42 25.21 2.03
N LEU A 222 -7.33 24.69 2.61
CA LEU A 222 -6.90 25.08 3.97
C LEU A 222 -6.49 26.55 4.05
N LEU A 223 -5.93 27.09 2.97
CA LEU A 223 -5.45 28.47 2.89
C LEU A 223 -6.54 29.50 2.53
N THR A 224 -7.80 29.07 2.40
CA THR A 224 -8.92 29.96 2.03
C THR A 224 -9.23 31.01 3.09
N GLN A 225 -8.98 30.69 4.36
CA GLN A 225 -9.31 31.56 5.49
C GLN A 225 -8.11 32.44 5.89
N GLU A 226 -6.96 31.83 6.17
CA GLU A 226 -5.79 32.54 6.71
C GLU A 226 -4.46 32.02 6.15
N ALA A 227 -3.40 32.81 6.37
CA ALA A 227 -2.04 32.40 6.04
C ALA A 227 -1.52 31.42 7.10
N GLN A 228 -1.03 30.26 6.67
CA GLN A 228 -0.61 29.20 7.58
C GLN A 228 0.84 28.78 7.34
N SER A 229 1.50 28.31 8.41
CA SER A 229 2.85 27.75 8.35
C SER A 229 2.83 26.34 7.77
N SER A 230 3.99 25.87 7.27
CA SER A 230 4.14 24.47 6.83
C SER A 230 3.77 23.46 7.93
N SER A 231 4.04 23.78 9.20
CA SER A 231 3.72 22.89 10.32
C SER A 231 2.21 22.75 10.52
N GLN A 232 1.48 23.87 10.47
CA GLN A 232 0.02 23.86 10.60
C GLN A 232 -0.64 23.13 9.43
N LEU A 233 -0.17 23.39 8.20
CA LEU A 233 -0.66 22.71 7.00
C LEU A 233 -0.40 21.20 7.05
N MET A 234 0.79 20.78 7.48
CA MET A 234 1.11 19.36 7.66
C MET A 234 0.24 18.70 8.74
N GLN A 235 -0.02 19.38 9.85
CA GLN A 235 -0.90 18.88 10.90
C GLN A 235 -2.34 18.71 10.42
N GLN A 236 -2.90 19.71 9.74
CA GLN A 236 -4.27 19.67 9.23
C GLN A 236 -4.45 18.65 8.10
N LEU A 237 -3.42 18.42 7.28
CA LEU A 237 -3.43 17.37 6.24
C LEU A 237 -3.06 15.98 6.76
N ASN A 238 -2.74 15.84 8.05
CA ASN A 238 -2.21 14.62 8.68
C ASN A 238 -0.97 14.05 7.96
N ILE A 239 -0.04 14.91 7.53
CA ILE A 239 1.20 14.54 6.83
C ILE A 239 2.38 14.65 7.79
N GLN A 240 3.05 13.52 8.05
CA GLN A 240 4.22 13.49 8.93
C GLN A 240 5.55 13.68 8.18
N HIS A 241 5.60 13.29 6.90
CA HIS A 241 6.84 13.31 6.11
C HIS A 241 7.05 14.63 5.36
N LYS A 242 7.88 15.51 5.91
CA LYS A 242 8.17 16.87 5.37
C LYS A 242 8.68 16.88 3.92
N PRO A 243 9.58 15.97 3.46
CA PRO A 243 9.98 15.93 2.05
C PRO A 243 8.83 15.64 1.10
N HIS A 244 7.90 14.75 1.48
CA HIS A 244 6.72 14.44 0.68
C HIS A 244 5.75 15.62 0.63
N PHE A 245 5.50 16.28 1.76
CA PHE A 245 4.70 17.51 1.81
C PHE A 245 5.26 18.56 0.85
N ARG A 246 6.58 18.78 0.88
CA ARG A 246 7.23 19.76 0.02
C ARG A 246 7.08 19.41 -1.47
N LYS A 247 7.40 18.17 -1.86
CA LYS A 247 7.40 17.73 -3.26
C LYS A 247 5.99 17.63 -3.86
N SER A 248 5.03 17.12 -3.10
CA SER A 248 3.70 16.78 -3.64
C SER A 248 2.65 17.88 -3.42
N TYR A 249 2.83 18.75 -2.43
CA TYR A 249 1.84 19.78 -2.08
C TYR A 249 2.37 21.19 -2.33
N LEU A 250 3.47 21.54 -1.64
CA LEU A 250 3.91 22.93 -1.54
C LEU A 250 4.61 23.44 -2.82
N SER A 251 5.59 22.70 -3.33
CA SER A 251 6.35 23.07 -4.54
C SER A 251 5.44 23.22 -5.77
N PRO A 252 4.55 22.26 -6.09
CA PRO A 252 3.66 22.41 -7.24
C PRO A 252 2.72 23.61 -7.12
N ALA A 253 2.21 23.90 -5.92
CA ALA A 253 1.31 25.04 -5.70
C ALA A 253 2.02 26.40 -5.84
N LEU A 254 3.29 26.49 -5.39
CA LEU A 254 4.15 27.66 -5.57
C LEU A 254 4.55 27.85 -7.04
N GLU A 255 4.99 26.78 -7.71
CA GLU A 255 5.40 26.80 -9.12
C GLU A 255 4.24 27.22 -10.05
N GLN A 256 3.02 26.78 -9.74
CA GLN A 256 1.82 27.19 -10.48
C GLN A 256 1.33 28.61 -10.11
N GLY A 257 1.93 29.25 -9.09
CA GLY A 257 1.56 30.58 -8.60
C GLY A 257 0.19 30.62 -7.94
N LEU A 258 -0.30 29.49 -7.42
CA LEU A 258 -1.60 29.40 -6.74
C LEU A 258 -1.50 29.87 -5.28
N ILE A 259 -0.32 29.74 -4.69
CA ILE A 259 0.01 30.26 -3.36
C ILE A 259 1.30 31.07 -3.42
N GLU A 260 1.50 31.93 -2.43
CA GLU A 260 2.71 32.74 -2.27
C GLU A 260 3.20 32.73 -0.82
N MET A 261 4.49 33.05 -0.66
CA MET A 261 5.12 33.21 0.66
C MET A 261 4.78 34.58 1.25
N THR A 262 4.50 34.64 2.55
CA THR A 262 4.31 35.92 3.24
C THR A 262 5.61 36.70 3.41
N LEU A 263 6.75 36.00 3.50
CA LEU A 263 8.09 36.57 3.59
C LEU A 263 8.95 36.12 2.40
N PRO A 264 8.78 36.70 1.19
CA PRO A 264 9.53 36.28 0.00
C PRO A 264 11.04 36.55 0.13
N GLU A 265 11.43 37.66 0.76
CA GLU A 265 12.83 38.04 1.00
C GLU A 265 13.57 37.10 1.95
N LYS A 266 12.84 36.30 2.76
CA LYS A 266 13.41 35.38 3.76
C LYS A 266 12.72 34.01 3.68
N PRO A 267 12.96 33.23 2.61
CA PRO A 267 12.23 31.99 2.33
C PRO A 267 12.42 30.91 3.41
N THR A 268 13.54 30.94 4.13
CA THR A 268 13.88 30.00 5.21
C THR A 268 13.50 30.49 6.61
N SER A 269 12.77 31.61 6.72
CA SER A 269 12.35 32.17 8.01
C SER A 269 11.51 31.18 8.81
N ARG A 270 11.76 31.10 10.12
CA ARG A 270 10.93 30.32 11.07
C ARG A 270 9.49 30.82 11.17
N HIS A 271 9.24 32.06 10.77
CA HIS A 271 7.91 32.69 10.74
C HIS A 271 7.30 32.68 9.34
N GLN A 272 7.84 31.88 8.40
CA GLN A 272 7.30 31.78 7.06
C GLN A 272 5.90 31.17 7.07
N GLN A 273 4.98 31.82 6.36
CA GLN A 273 3.64 31.34 6.11
C GLN A 273 3.33 31.40 4.61
N TYR A 274 2.28 30.69 4.22
CA TYR A 274 1.81 30.64 2.84
C TYR A 274 0.38 31.15 2.80
N ARG A 275 0.03 31.87 1.73
CA ARG A 275 -1.32 32.38 1.51
C ARG A 275 -1.75 32.18 0.05
N LEU A 276 -3.06 32.09 -0.16
CA LEU A 276 -3.67 31.99 -1.48
C LEU A 276 -3.46 33.27 -2.30
N THR A 277 -3.06 33.12 -3.56
CA THR A 277 -3.03 34.22 -4.54
C THR A 277 -4.41 34.43 -5.18
N PRO A 278 -4.65 35.56 -5.88
CA PRO A 278 -5.87 35.72 -6.68
C PRO A 278 -6.07 34.58 -7.70
N LYS A 279 -4.97 34.09 -8.30
CA LYS A 279 -4.98 32.96 -9.24
C LYS A 279 -5.42 31.67 -8.55
N GLY A 280 -4.94 31.38 -7.34
CA GLY A 280 -5.36 30.22 -6.56
C GLY A 280 -6.85 30.24 -6.18
N ARG A 281 -7.40 31.42 -5.85
CA ARG A 281 -8.83 31.57 -5.55
C ARG A 281 -9.70 31.33 -6.79
N ALA A 282 -9.29 31.86 -7.95
CA ALA A 282 -9.96 31.62 -9.21
C ALA A 282 -9.93 30.13 -9.59
N TYR A 283 -8.78 29.47 -9.40
CA TYR A 283 -8.60 28.04 -9.64
C TYR A 283 -9.56 27.18 -8.81
N LEU A 284 -9.70 27.47 -7.50
CA LEU A 284 -10.68 26.79 -6.64
C LEU A 284 -12.13 27.01 -7.07
N THR A 285 -12.46 28.22 -7.54
CA THR A 285 -13.81 28.57 -7.99
C THR A 285 -14.17 27.84 -9.29
N GLN A 286 -13.21 27.62 -10.18
CA GLN A 286 -13.40 26.90 -11.44
C GLN A 286 -13.58 25.39 -11.21
N GLN A 287 -12.78 24.80 -10.33
CA GLN A 287 -12.89 23.38 -9.95
C GLN A 287 -14.22 23.02 -9.27
N ASN A 288 -14.86 23.98 -8.59
CA ASN A 288 -16.18 23.79 -7.99
C ASN A 288 -17.35 23.94 -8.99
N LYS A 289 -17.12 24.47 -10.20
CA LYS A 289 -18.13 24.60 -11.26
C LYS A 289 -18.18 23.41 -12.23
N ASP A 290 -17.10 22.64 -12.31
CA ASP A 290 -16.96 21.45 -13.17
C ASP A 290 -17.35 20.13 -12.44
N LYS A 291 -18.01 20.24 -11.27
CA LYS A 291 -18.69 19.15 -10.55
C LYS A 291 -20.20 19.34 -10.66
#